data_AF-D3NWC0-F1
#
_entry.id   AF-D3NWC0-F1
#
_cell.length_a   1.000
_cell.length_b   1.000
_cell.length_c   1.000
_cell.angle_alpha   90.00
_cell.angle_beta   90.00
_cell.angle_gamma   90.00
#
_symmetry.space_group_name_H-M   'P 1'
#
loop_
_entity.id
_entity.type
_entity.pdbx_description
1 polymer ?
#
loop_
_entity_poly.entity_id
_entity_poly.type
_entity_poly.pdbx_seq_one_letter_code
_entity_poly.pdbx_strand_id
1 'polypeptide(L)'
;MTSLTQAGLVLLSIGGLSGMLLYVALDKPKGWLAIQQISRLRQGHVDALVIGTILLALGSLAALPAWIGWLLAASGYYTSLATGALAWWPDWPTRTRLVWWLDFSALSSFALGLVAATISSFVTV
;
A
#
# COMPACT_ATOMS: atom_id res chain seq x y z
N MET A 1 16.32 12.45 -6.33
CA MET A 1 15.33 11.62 -5.63
C MET A 1 15.35 10.24 -6.27
N THR A 2 15.32 9.17 -5.47
CA THR A 2 15.28 7.80 -6.01
C THR A 2 13.87 7.47 -6.50
N SER A 3 13.72 6.47 -7.37
CA SER A 3 12.40 5.98 -7.80
C SER A 3 11.56 5.49 -6.62
N LEU A 4 12.21 4.95 -5.58
CA LEU A 4 11.55 4.51 -4.35
C LEU A 4 10.98 5.69 -3.55
N THR A 5 11.70 6.81 -3.46
CA THR A 5 11.20 8.05 -2.85
C THR A 5 9.95 8.55 -3.58
N GLN A 6 9.97 8.54 -4.93
CA GLN A 6 8.84 8.98 -5.73
C GLN A 6 7.61 8.07 -5.53
N ALA A 7 7.83 6.75 -5.50
CA ALA A 7 6.79 5.77 -5.17
C ALA A 7 6.15 6.05 -3.80
N GLY A 8 6.99 6.32 -2.79
CA GLY A 8 6.53 6.69 -1.45
C GLY A 8 5.65 7.94 -1.44
N LEU A 9 6.07 9.01 -2.12
CA LEU A 9 5.30 10.26 -2.19
C LEU A 9 3.95 10.10 -2.90
N VAL A 10 3.89 9.27 -3.94
CA VAL A 10 2.64 8.99 -4.63
C VAL A 10 1.68 8.20 -3.72
N LEU A 11 2.16 7.18 -2.99
CA LEU A 11 1.33 6.48 -2.01
C LEU A 11 0.86 7.40 -0.88
N LEU A 12 1.73 8.29 -0.38
CA LEU A 12 1.34 9.30 0.60
C LEU A 12 0.26 10.25 0.06
N SER A 13 0.35 10.62 -1.23
CA SER A 13 -0.67 11.44 -1.89
C SER A 13 -2.00 10.68 -1.99
N ILE A 14 -1.98 9.39 -2.35
CA ILE A 14 -3.16 8.52 -2.37
C ILE A 14 -3.75 8.36 -0.96
N GLY A 15 -2.89 8.20 0.06
CA GLY A 15 -3.27 8.21 1.47
C GLY A 15 -3.96 9.52 1.86
N GLY A 16 -3.37 10.67 1.52
CA GLY A 16 -3.98 11.99 1.77
C GLY A 16 -5.35 12.14 1.11
N LEU A 17 -5.47 11.81 -0.18
CA LEU A 17 -6.73 11.90 -0.93
C LEU A 17 -7.80 10.95 -0.39
N SER A 18 -7.44 9.71 -0.06
CA SER A 18 -8.36 8.74 0.54
C SER A 18 -8.80 9.16 1.94
N GLY A 19 -7.96 9.87 2.70
CA GLY A 19 -8.33 10.46 3.99
C GLY A 19 -9.35 11.59 3.85
N MET A 20 -9.18 12.46 2.85
CA MET A 20 -10.18 13.49 2.51
C MET A 20 -11.51 12.85 2.08
N LEU A 21 -11.46 11.81 1.24
CA LEU A 21 -12.65 11.05 0.85
C LEU A 21 -13.34 10.41 2.05
N LEU A 22 -12.56 9.81 2.96
CA LEU A 22 -13.07 9.20 4.19
C LEU A 22 -13.80 10.23 5.05
N TYR A 23 -13.19 11.40 5.27
CA TYR A 23 -13.78 12.49 6.04
C TYR A 23 -15.15 12.91 5.47
N VAL A 24 -15.23 13.13 4.16
CA VAL A 24 -16.50 13.51 3.49
C VAL A 24 -17.53 12.39 3.53
N ALA A 25 -17.10 11.12 3.59
CA ALA A 25 -17.99 9.96 3.59
C ALA A 25 -18.57 9.60 4.98
N LEU A 26 -18.03 10.12 6.09
CA LEU A 26 -18.44 9.72 7.45
C LEU A 26 -19.93 9.93 7.73
N ASP A 27 -20.48 11.06 7.29
CA ASP A 27 -21.88 11.43 7.51
C ASP A 27 -22.81 11.00 6.37
N LYS A 28 -22.30 10.21 5.43
CA LYS A 28 -23.05 9.82 4.23
C LYS A 28 -23.71 8.45 4.40
N PRO A 29 -24.89 8.24 3.79
CA PRO A 29 -25.54 6.94 3.83
C PRO A 29 -24.67 5.87 3.16
N LYS A 30 -24.83 4.63 3.59
CA LYS A 30 -24.16 3.47 2.98
C LYS A 30 -24.44 3.44 1.46
N GLY A 31 -23.41 3.19 0.66
CA GLY A 31 -23.51 3.18 -0.81
C GLY A 31 -23.34 4.55 -1.46
N TRP A 32 -23.17 5.63 -0.70
CA TRP A 32 -22.76 6.92 -1.26
C TRP A 32 -21.40 6.78 -1.98
N LEU A 33 -21.33 7.26 -3.23
CA LEU A 33 -20.22 7.01 -4.16
C LEU A 33 -19.89 5.52 -4.37
N ALA A 34 -20.89 4.64 -4.28
CA ALA A 34 -20.74 3.18 -4.36
C ALA A 34 -19.82 2.58 -3.29
N ILE A 35 -19.48 3.33 -2.24
CA ILE A 35 -18.71 2.84 -1.11
C ILE A 35 -19.60 1.93 -0.27
N GLN A 36 -19.31 0.63 -0.30
CA GLN A 36 -20.03 -0.39 0.44
C GLN A 36 -19.49 -0.58 1.86
N GLN A 37 -18.18 -0.39 2.05
CA GLN A 37 -17.48 -0.61 3.33
C GLN A 37 -16.48 0.50 3.64
N ILE A 38 -16.90 1.47 4.45
CA ILE A 38 -16.05 2.59 4.92
C ILE A 38 -14.83 2.07 5.71
N SER A 39 -14.97 0.97 6.45
CA SER A 39 -13.86 0.35 7.18
C SER A 39 -12.71 -0.08 6.28
N ARG A 40 -13.00 -0.58 5.07
CA ARG A 40 -12.00 -0.96 4.06
C ARG A 40 -11.35 0.25 3.43
N LEU A 41 -12.10 1.33 3.19
CA LEU A 41 -11.53 2.58 2.72
C LEU A 41 -10.52 3.15 3.73
N ARG A 42 -10.88 3.13 5.01
CA ARG A 42 -9.97 3.52 6.11
C ARG A 42 -8.74 2.61 6.17
N GLN A 43 -8.91 1.30 5.96
CA GLN A 43 -7.78 0.38 5.90
C GLN A 43 -6.81 0.74 4.76
N GLY A 44 -7.32 0.90 3.52
CA GLY A 44 -6.49 1.30 2.38
C GLY A 44 -5.83 2.67 2.55
N HIS A 45 -6.52 3.63 3.20
CA HIS A 45 -5.93 4.91 3.59
C HIS A 45 -4.71 4.74 4.51
N VAL A 46 -4.86 3.96 5.58
CA VAL A 46 -3.77 3.70 6.54
C VAL A 46 -2.64 2.93 5.87
N ASP A 47 -2.95 1.90 5.07
CA ASP A 47 -1.96 1.11 4.34
C ASP A 47 -1.12 2.01 3.41
N ALA A 48 -1.78 2.88 2.64
CA ALA A 48 -1.10 3.82 1.74
C ALA A 48 -0.18 4.80 2.49
N LEU A 49 -0.60 5.30 3.66
CA LEU A 49 0.24 6.17 4.49
C LEU A 49 1.44 5.44 5.08
N VAL A 50 1.22 4.25 5.65
CA VAL A 50 2.28 3.45 6.29
C VAL A 50 3.29 3.00 5.24
N ILE A 51 2.82 2.36 4.16
CA ILE A 51 3.68 1.88 3.09
C ILE A 51 4.38 3.05 2.40
N GLY A 52 3.65 4.13 2.10
CA GLY A 52 4.24 5.34 1.51
C GLY A 52 5.36 5.92 2.35
N THR A 53 5.19 5.98 3.67
CA THR A 53 6.23 6.42 4.61
C THR A 53 7.44 5.48 4.63
N ILE A 54 7.21 4.16 4.61
CA ILE A 54 8.27 3.16 4.53
C ILE A 54 9.10 3.34 3.24
N LEU A 55 8.46 3.45 2.08
CA LEU A 55 9.15 3.63 0.80
C LEU A 55 9.93 4.96 0.77
N LEU A 56 9.34 6.03 1.32
CA LEU A 56 10.00 7.33 1.41
C LEU A 56 11.27 7.25 2.28
N ALA A 57 11.17 6.64 3.46
CA ALA A 57 12.28 6.47 4.39
C ALA A 57 13.39 5.59 3.77
N LEU A 58 13.04 4.44 3.22
CA LEU A 58 14.00 3.55 2.55
C LEU A 58 14.65 4.22 1.34
N GLY A 59 13.91 5.03 0.57
CA GLY A 59 14.45 5.79 -0.55
C GLY A 59 15.41 6.91 -0.16
N SER A 60 15.45 7.29 1.13
CA SER A 60 16.38 8.27 1.71
C SER A 60 17.64 7.64 2.35
N LEU A 61 17.62 6.32 2.57
CA LEU A 61 18.76 5.55 3.09
C LEU A 61 19.75 5.19 1.96
N ALA A 62 20.91 4.64 2.34
CA ALA A 62 21.97 4.21 1.42
C ALA A 62 21.43 3.29 0.30
N ALA A 63 22.20 3.15 -0.78
CA ALA A 63 21.78 2.47 -2.00
C ALA A 63 21.33 1.02 -1.75
N LEU A 64 20.02 0.82 -1.63
CA LEU A 64 19.41 -0.49 -1.63
C LEU A 64 19.58 -1.15 -3.00
N PRO A 65 19.79 -2.48 -3.06
CA PRO A 65 19.70 -3.23 -4.30
C PRO A 65 18.41 -2.90 -5.07
N ALA A 66 18.51 -2.58 -6.36
CA ALA A 66 17.40 -2.11 -7.16
C ALA A 66 16.19 -3.09 -7.18
N TRP A 67 16.46 -4.39 -7.09
CA TRP A 67 15.42 -5.41 -7.03
C TRP A 67 14.57 -5.33 -5.76
N ILE A 68 15.16 -4.95 -4.61
CA ILE A 68 14.42 -4.74 -3.34
C ILE A 68 13.49 -3.55 -3.49
N GLY A 69 14.00 -2.45 -4.08
CA GLY A 69 13.20 -1.25 -4.34
C GLY A 69 12.00 -1.55 -5.24
N TRP A 70 12.20 -2.29 -6.33
CA TRP A 70 11.09 -2.69 -7.22
C TRP A 70 10.09 -3.61 -6.55
N LEU A 71 10.57 -4.62 -5.79
CA LEU A 71 9.71 -5.55 -5.06
C LEU A 71 8.81 -4.80 -4.08
N LEU A 72 9.41 -3.93 -3.25
CA LEU A 72 8.71 -3.11 -2.27
C LEU A 72 7.69 -2.16 -2.90
N ALA A 73 8.08 -1.46 -3.97
CA ALA A 73 7.17 -0.57 -4.67
C ALA A 73 5.98 -1.34 -5.24
N ALA A 74 6.22 -2.36 -6.07
CA ALA A 74 5.15 -3.09 -6.76
C ALA A 74 4.17 -3.75 -5.77
N SER A 75 4.70 -4.46 -4.78
CA SER A 75 3.87 -5.13 -3.76
C SER A 75 3.16 -4.12 -2.85
N GLY A 76 3.84 -3.05 -2.43
CA GLY A 76 3.26 -2.02 -1.57
C GLY A 76 2.12 -1.24 -2.24
N TYR A 77 2.28 -0.91 -3.53
CA TYR A 77 1.20 -0.32 -4.32
C TYR A 77 0.01 -1.25 -4.45
N TYR A 78 0.26 -2.50 -4.82
CA TYR A 78 -0.81 -3.47 -4.97
C TYR A 78 -1.57 -3.63 -3.65
N THR A 79 -0.87 -3.88 -2.53
CA THR A 79 -1.50 -4.06 -1.22
C THR A 79 -2.34 -2.84 -0.82
N SER A 80 -1.78 -1.63 -0.89
CA SER A 80 -2.49 -0.40 -0.48
C SER A 80 -3.74 -0.13 -1.33
N LEU A 81 -3.63 -0.33 -2.64
CA LEU A 81 -4.72 -0.08 -3.58
C LEU A 81 -5.78 -1.18 -3.52
N ALA A 82 -5.37 -2.44 -3.39
CA ALA A 82 -6.28 -3.57 -3.27
C ALA A 82 -7.12 -3.45 -2.00
N THR A 83 -6.51 -3.15 -0.85
CA THR A 83 -7.27 -2.97 0.42
C THR A 83 -8.21 -1.78 0.36
N GLY A 84 -7.81 -0.66 -0.26
CA GLY A 84 -8.70 0.47 -0.52
C GLY A 84 -9.85 0.13 -1.45
N ALA A 85 -9.60 -0.62 -2.53
CA ALA A 85 -10.60 -1.04 -3.50
C ALA A 85 -11.69 -1.95 -2.89
N LEU A 86 -11.39 -2.66 -1.80
CA LEU A 86 -12.39 -3.43 -1.05
C LEU A 86 -13.52 -2.58 -0.46
N ALA A 87 -13.34 -1.26 -0.38
CA ALA A 87 -14.42 -0.35 -0.02
C ALA A 87 -15.58 -0.39 -1.03
N TRP A 88 -15.27 -0.61 -2.32
CA TRP A 88 -16.24 -0.71 -3.41
C TRP A 88 -16.58 -2.16 -3.75
N TRP A 89 -15.59 -3.06 -3.69
CA TRP A 89 -15.73 -4.47 -4.03
C TRP A 89 -15.32 -5.39 -2.87
N PRO A 90 -16.13 -5.50 -1.81
CA PRO A 90 -15.75 -6.23 -0.60
C PRO A 90 -15.53 -7.73 -0.83
N ASP A 91 -16.23 -8.32 -1.79
CA ASP A 91 -16.10 -9.75 -2.13
C ASP A 91 -14.94 -10.02 -3.11
N TRP A 92 -14.19 -9.00 -3.52
CA TRP A 92 -13.10 -9.15 -4.50
C TRP A 92 -12.10 -10.28 -4.17
N PRO A 93 -11.58 -10.40 -2.93
CA PRO A 93 -10.58 -11.41 -2.58
C PRO A 93 -11.11 -12.84 -2.65
N THR A 94 -12.43 -12.99 -2.48
CA THR A 94 -13.10 -14.30 -2.44
C THR A 94 -13.69 -14.69 -3.79
N ARG A 95 -13.68 -13.81 -4.80
CA ARG A 95 -14.21 -14.10 -6.14
C ARG A 95 -13.50 -15.25 -6.83
N THR A 96 -12.17 -15.33 -6.72
CA THR A 96 -11.38 -16.39 -7.35
C THR A 96 -10.15 -16.74 -6.51
N ARG A 97 -9.69 -18.00 -6.60
CA ARG A 97 -8.42 -18.42 -5.99
C ARG A 97 -7.22 -17.62 -6.50
N LEU A 98 -7.28 -17.12 -7.72
CA LEU A 98 -6.22 -16.29 -8.30
C LEU A 98 -6.04 -14.98 -7.55
N VAL A 99 -7.14 -14.26 -7.27
CA VAL A 99 -7.09 -13.00 -6.52
C VAL A 99 -6.54 -13.22 -5.12
N TRP A 100 -6.98 -14.28 -4.43
CA TRP A 100 -6.44 -14.65 -3.13
C TRP A 100 -4.92 -14.87 -3.16
N TRP A 101 -4.42 -15.60 -4.16
CA TRP A 101 -2.99 -15.82 -4.32
C TRP A 101 -2.23 -14.53 -4.63
N LEU A 102 -2.81 -13.62 -5.41
CA LEU A 102 -2.22 -12.32 -5.70
C LEU A 102 -2.10 -11.47 -4.43
N ASP A 103 -3.17 -11.38 -3.63
CA ASP A 103 -3.18 -10.67 -2.34
C ASP A 103 -2.13 -11.25 -1.39
N PHE A 104 -2.12 -12.57 -1.21
CA PHE A 104 -1.17 -13.25 -0.35
C PHE A 104 0.27 -13.05 -0.81
N SER A 105 0.52 -13.18 -2.12
CA SER A 105 1.86 -13.05 -2.69
C SER A 105 2.37 -11.62 -2.58
N ALA A 106 1.52 -10.62 -2.82
CA ALA A 106 1.89 -9.22 -2.69
C ALA A 106 2.24 -8.89 -1.23
N LEU A 107 1.37 -9.24 -0.28
CA LEU A 107 1.61 -8.95 1.13
C LEU A 107 2.88 -9.64 1.65
N SER A 108 3.06 -10.92 1.30
CA SER A 108 4.26 -11.68 1.68
C SER A 108 5.51 -11.11 1.04
N SER A 109 5.46 -10.73 -0.24
CA SER A 109 6.58 -10.12 -0.95
C SER A 109 6.97 -8.77 -0.36
N PHE A 110 6.00 -7.95 0.03
CA PHE A 110 6.28 -6.67 0.70
C PHE A 110 6.97 -6.89 2.04
N ALA A 111 6.44 -7.79 2.88
CA ALA A 111 7.01 -8.11 4.18
C ALA A 111 8.44 -8.65 4.05
N LEU A 112 8.68 -9.60 3.13
CA LEU A 112 10.01 -10.14 2.86
C LEU A 112 10.96 -9.09 2.28
N GLY A 113 10.47 -8.23 1.38
CA GLY A 113 11.24 -7.12 0.84
C GLY A 113 11.67 -6.12 1.92
N LEU A 114 10.81 -5.85 2.91
CA LEU A 114 11.11 -4.95 4.02
C LEU A 114 12.19 -5.54 4.93
N VAL A 115 12.10 -6.85 5.24
CA VAL A 115 13.13 -7.58 5.98
C VAL A 115 14.45 -7.55 5.22
N ALA A 116 14.44 -7.83 3.92
CA ALA A 116 15.64 -7.79 3.08
C ALA A 116 16.27 -6.39 3.04
N ALA A 117 15.45 -5.33 2.94
CA ALA A 117 15.92 -3.95 2.99
C ALA A 117 16.59 -3.62 4.33
N THR A 118 15.96 -4.05 5.44
CA THR A 118 16.46 -3.85 6.80
C THR A 118 17.80 -4.56 6.99
N ILE A 119 17.91 -5.83 6.61
CA ILE A 119 19.17 -6.60 6.67
C ILE A 119 20.24 -5.92 5.82
N SER A 120 19.91 -5.50 4.60
CA SER A 120 20.85 -4.83 3.69
C SER A 120 21.38 -3.51 4.27
N SER A 121 20.57 -2.79 5.05
CA SER A 121 21.01 -1.57 5.72
C SER A 121 22.00 -1.79 6.86
N PHE A 122 22.05 -2.98 7.46
CA PHE A 122 23.05 -3.32 8.49
C PHE A 122 24.35 -3.85 7.92
N VAL A 123 24.32 -4.47 6.73
CA VAL A 123 25.50 -5.05 6.07
C VAL A 123 26.34 -4.00 5.35
N THR A 124 25.77 -2.82 5.08
CA THR A 124 26.42 -1.72 4.35
C THR A 124 27.06 -0.65 5.26
N VAL A 125 27.04 -0.88 6.59
CA VAL A 125 27.73 -0.09 7.62
C VAL A 125 29.04 -0.80 7.98
#